data_AF-A0A953KZK6-F1
#
_entry.id   AF-A0A953KZK6-F1
#
_cell.length_a   1.000
_cell.length_b   1.000
_cell.length_c   1.000
_cell.angle_alpha   90.00
_cell.angle_beta   90.00
_cell.angle_gamma   90.00
#
_symmetry.space_group_name_H-M   'P 1'
#
loop_
_entity.id
_entity.type
_entity.pdbx_description
1 polymer ?
#
loop_
_entity_poly.entity_id
_entity_poly.type
_entity_poly.pdbx_seq_one_letter_code
_entity_poly.pdbx_strand_id
1 'polypeptide(L)'
;MPTDVQPLRDSGADNPSALQPKGETGVFAALDALIETNHIRRNFTHVHRVPERAARYAPFPEALDPRLVEALRSRGITELYTHQAQSIEAALAGEDIVVVTPTASGKTICFNVPVVQEILTNPDSRALYLFPTKALAQDQYQELH
;
A
#
# COMPACT_ATOMS: atom_id res chain seq x y z
N MET A 1 -14.30 59.74 10.04
CA MET A 1 -14.73 59.23 8.72
C MET A 1 -15.16 57.78 8.92
N PRO A 2 -16.46 57.48 9.00
CA PRO A 2 -16.97 56.11 9.02
C PRO A 2 -17.10 55.62 7.57
N THR A 3 -16.67 54.39 7.28
CA THR A 3 -16.97 53.74 6.00
C THR A 3 -17.73 52.46 6.31
N ASP A 4 -18.90 52.37 5.69
CA ASP A 4 -19.97 51.43 5.92
C ASP A 4 -19.58 49.96 5.71
N VAL A 5 -20.03 49.13 6.65
CA VAL A 5 -20.14 47.67 6.47
C VAL A 5 -21.49 47.41 5.81
N GLN A 6 -21.50 47.12 4.51
CA GLN A 6 -22.70 46.62 3.82
C GLN A 6 -22.91 45.12 4.09
N PRO A 7 -24.17 44.67 4.26
CA PRO A 7 -24.49 43.32 4.72
C PRO A 7 -24.53 42.28 3.59
N LEU A 8 -24.30 41.02 3.98
CA LEU A 8 -24.52 39.83 3.16
C LEU A 8 -25.94 39.82 2.58
N ARG A 9 -26.04 39.70 1.25
CA ARG A 9 -26.95 38.78 0.55
C ARG A 9 -26.73 38.92 -0.96
N ASP A 10 -26.30 37.83 -1.58
CA ASP A 10 -26.93 37.47 -2.84
C ASP A 10 -27.18 35.97 -2.87
N SER A 11 -28.46 35.67 -2.93
CA SER A 11 -29.07 34.37 -3.08
C SER A 11 -28.81 33.85 -4.49
N GLY A 12 -27.73 33.08 -4.66
CA GLY A 12 -27.61 32.12 -5.75
C GLY A 12 -28.02 30.76 -5.22
N ALA A 13 -29.18 30.27 -5.65
CA ALA A 13 -29.69 28.96 -5.27
C ALA A 13 -28.62 27.88 -5.37
N ASP A 14 -28.27 27.27 -4.24
CA ASP A 14 -27.66 25.94 -4.22
C ASP A 14 -28.62 25.02 -4.97
N ASN A 15 -28.28 24.70 -6.21
CA ASN A 15 -28.97 23.69 -6.97
C ASN A 15 -28.29 22.34 -6.66
N PRO A 16 -28.88 21.48 -5.79
CA PRO A 16 -28.33 20.16 -5.48
C PRO A 16 -28.30 19.22 -6.70
N SER A 17 -28.86 19.62 -7.84
CA SER A 17 -28.84 18.88 -9.10
C SER A 17 -27.52 18.98 -9.88
N ALA A 18 -26.57 19.83 -9.50
CA ALA A 18 -25.33 20.01 -10.27
C ALA A 18 -24.32 18.85 -10.12
N LEU A 19 -24.55 17.94 -9.18
CA LEU A 19 -23.74 16.74 -8.94
C LEU A 19 -24.34 15.48 -9.58
N GLN A 20 -25.05 15.62 -10.71
CA GLN A 20 -25.35 14.44 -11.53
C GLN A 20 -24.16 14.16 -12.46
N PRO A 21 -23.38 13.08 -12.22
CA PRO A 21 -22.25 12.76 -13.06
C PRO A 21 -22.75 12.41 -14.47
N LYS A 22 -22.34 13.22 -15.45
CA LYS A 22 -22.53 12.90 -16.86
C LYS A 22 -21.55 11.79 -17.24
N GLY A 23 -22.05 10.59 -17.44
CA GLY A 23 -21.54 9.67 -18.46
C GLY A 23 -20.51 8.61 -18.06
N GLU A 24 -19.79 8.70 -16.93
CA GLU A 24 -18.85 7.66 -16.52
C GLU A 24 -18.97 7.38 -15.02
N THR A 25 -19.48 6.20 -14.66
CA THR A 25 -19.54 5.74 -13.26
C THR A 25 -18.19 5.16 -12.88
N GLY A 26 -17.39 5.91 -12.09
CA GLY A 26 -16.11 5.43 -11.61
C GLY A 26 -15.46 6.39 -10.61
N VAL A 27 -14.53 5.87 -9.79
CA VAL A 27 -13.79 6.68 -8.81
C VAL A 27 -13.04 7.83 -9.50
N PHE A 28 -12.47 7.61 -10.68
CA PHE A 28 -11.78 8.65 -11.44
C PHE A 28 -12.71 9.76 -11.92
N ALA A 29 -13.87 9.41 -12.49
CA ALA A 29 -14.86 10.40 -12.90
C ALA A 29 -15.41 11.22 -11.72
N ALA A 30 -15.57 10.59 -10.55
CA ALA A 30 -15.96 11.30 -9.33
C ALA A 30 -14.86 12.26 -8.84
N LEU A 31 -13.58 11.84 -8.90
CA LEU A 31 -12.44 12.70 -8.57
C LEU A 31 -12.31 13.88 -9.53
N ASP A 32 -12.48 13.64 -10.83
CA ASP A 32 -12.43 14.67 -11.87
C ASP A 32 -13.55 15.70 -11.66
N ALA A 33 -14.79 15.25 -11.43
CA ALA A 33 -15.91 16.13 -11.10
C ALA A 33 -15.66 16.97 -9.83
N LEU A 34 -15.04 16.38 -8.79
CA LEU A 34 -14.69 17.09 -7.56
C LEU A 34 -13.66 18.22 -7.82
N ILE A 35 -12.64 17.92 -8.63
CA ILE A 35 -11.58 18.89 -9.00
C ILE A 35 -12.15 20.00 -9.88
N GLU A 36 -13.12 19.71 -10.74
CA GLU A 36 -13.73 20.68 -11.65
C GLU A 36 -14.81 21.55 -10.99
N THR A 37 -15.35 21.11 -9.84
CA THR A 37 -16.40 21.83 -9.12
C THR A 37 -15.88 23.17 -8.59
N ASN A 38 -16.37 24.29 -9.13
CA ASN A 38 -15.80 25.64 -8.96
C ASN A 38 -15.58 26.09 -7.49
N HIS A 39 -16.52 25.78 -6.59
CA HIS A 39 -16.37 26.16 -5.17
C HIS A 39 -15.36 25.29 -4.41
N ILE A 40 -15.11 24.05 -4.87
CA ILE A 40 -14.14 23.12 -4.30
C ILE A 40 -12.75 23.38 -4.90
N ARG A 41 -12.69 23.61 -6.22
CA ARG A 41 -11.46 23.90 -6.97
C ARG A 41 -10.65 25.05 -6.39
N ARG A 42 -11.33 26.10 -5.91
CA ARG A 42 -10.71 27.27 -5.29
C ARG A 42 -9.94 26.95 -4.01
N ASN A 43 -10.22 25.81 -3.38
CA ASN A 43 -9.53 25.36 -2.17
C ASN A 43 -8.31 24.47 -2.45
N PHE A 44 -8.08 24.08 -3.71
CA PHE A 44 -6.87 23.35 -4.12
C PHE A 44 -5.79 24.31 -4.60
N THR A 45 -4.62 24.27 -3.98
CA THR A 45 -3.42 24.99 -4.45
C THR A 45 -2.60 24.16 -5.45
N HIS A 46 -2.71 22.83 -5.40
CA HIS A 46 -1.97 21.92 -6.24
C HIS A 46 -2.72 20.58 -6.40
N VAL A 47 -2.70 20.01 -7.61
CA VAL A 47 -3.22 18.66 -7.90
C VAL A 47 -2.13 17.91 -8.66
N HIS A 48 -1.73 16.76 -8.11
CA HIS A 48 -0.70 15.90 -8.71
C HIS A 48 -1.25 14.49 -8.92
N ARG A 49 -1.21 14.01 -10.17
CA ARG A 49 -1.57 12.63 -10.51
C ARG A 49 -0.30 11.80 -10.57
N VAL A 50 -0.19 10.82 -9.70
CA VAL A 50 0.87 9.81 -9.77
C VAL A 50 0.44 8.74 -10.77
N PRO A 51 1.23 8.44 -11.80
CA PRO A 51 0.89 7.41 -12.77
C PRO A 51 0.88 6.02 -12.11
N GLU A 52 0.04 5.14 -12.62
CA GLU A 52 0.08 3.73 -12.22
C GLU A 52 1.42 3.10 -12.55
N ARG A 53 1.80 2.09 -11.76
CA ARG A 53 3.03 1.33 -11.96
C ARG A 53 2.68 -0.14 -12.05
N ALA A 54 2.96 -0.73 -13.21
CA ALA A 54 2.83 -2.17 -13.38
C ALA A 54 3.73 -2.92 -12.39
N ALA A 55 3.21 -4.02 -11.88
CA ALA A 55 3.96 -4.95 -11.05
C ALA A 55 5.16 -5.51 -11.81
N ARG A 56 6.28 -5.71 -11.10
CA ARG A 56 7.45 -6.43 -11.60
C ARG A 56 7.64 -7.65 -10.73
N TYR A 57 7.69 -8.80 -11.39
CA TYR A 57 7.81 -10.10 -10.73
C TYR A 57 9.17 -10.74 -10.98
N ALA A 58 9.51 -11.69 -10.11
CA ALA A 58 10.68 -12.54 -10.16
C ALA A 58 10.29 -13.95 -9.67
N PRO A 59 10.98 -15.00 -10.15
CA PRO A 59 10.78 -16.35 -9.65
C PRO A 59 11.17 -16.47 -8.17
N PHE A 60 10.74 -17.55 -7.53
CA PHE A 60 11.24 -17.91 -6.20
C PHE A 60 12.74 -18.24 -6.26
N PRO A 61 13.55 -17.80 -5.29
CA PRO A 61 14.94 -18.20 -5.19
C PRO A 61 15.08 -19.73 -5.09
N GLU A 62 16.02 -20.31 -5.83
CA GLU A 62 16.23 -21.76 -5.91
C GLU A 62 16.59 -22.39 -4.55
N ALA A 63 17.16 -21.60 -3.64
CA ALA A 63 17.54 -22.03 -2.30
C ALA A 63 16.35 -22.22 -1.34
N LEU A 64 15.13 -21.81 -1.72
CA LEU A 64 13.96 -22.01 -0.86
C LEU A 64 13.51 -23.47 -0.83
N ASP A 65 13.11 -23.93 0.36
CA ASP A 65 12.54 -25.24 0.57
C ASP A 65 11.26 -25.40 -0.29
N PRO A 66 11.12 -26.48 -1.08
CA PRO A 66 9.94 -26.68 -1.93
C PRO A 66 8.61 -26.65 -1.16
N ARG A 67 8.59 -27.06 0.11
CA ARG A 67 7.40 -27.00 0.96
C ARG A 67 6.99 -25.56 1.27
N LEU A 68 7.96 -24.67 1.43
CA LEU A 68 7.73 -23.24 1.64
C LEU A 68 7.18 -22.60 0.36
N VAL A 69 7.75 -22.94 -0.80
CA VAL A 69 7.24 -22.49 -2.10
C VAL A 69 5.79 -22.94 -2.31
N GLU A 70 5.48 -24.20 -1.99
CA GLU A 70 4.12 -24.73 -2.12
C GLU A 70 3.14 -24.05 -1.15
N ALA A 71 3.56 -23.79 0.09
CA ALA A 71 2.76 -23.04 1.06
C ALA A 71 2.46 -21.62 0.55
N LEU A 72 3.44 -20.93 -0.06
CA LEU A 72 3.23 -19.61 -0.66
C LEU A 72 2.23 -19.67 -1.83
N ARG A 73 2.37 -20.66 -2.71
CA ARG A 73 1.43 -20.88 -3.82
C ARG A 73 0.01 -21.16 -3.34
N SER A 74 -0.16 -21.95 -2.29
CA SER A 74 -1.48 -22.22 -1.69
C SER A 74 -2.16 -20.96 -1.15
N ARG A 75 -1.39 -19.92 -0.80
CA ARG A 75 -1.88 -18.59 -0.38
C ARG A 75 -2.06 -17.62 -1.56
N GLY A 76 -1.96 -18.11 -2.80
CA GLY A 76 -2.12 -17.32 -4.02
C GLY A 76 -0.86 -16.57 -4.49
N ILE A 77 0.29 -16.82 -3.87
CA ILE A 77 1.57 -16.20 -4.26
C ILE A 77 2.26 -17.14 -5.25
N THR A 78 2.08 -16.88 -6.54
CA THR A 78 2.68 -17.70 -7.62
C THR A 78 4.05 -17.21 -8.07
N GLU A 79 4.32 -15.92 -7.88
CA GLU A 79 5.60 -15.25 -8.13
C GLU A 79 5.83 -14.19 -7.06
N LEU A 80 7.08 -13.80 -6.87
CA LEU A 80 7.45 -12.74 -5.94
C LEU A 80 7.53 -11.41 -6.67
N TYR A 81 7.23 -10.30 -5.99
CA TYR A 81 7.68 -9.01 -6.50
C TYR A 81 9.21 -8.95 -6.50
N THR A 82 9.80 -8.20 -7.43
CA THR A 82 11.26 -8.10 -7.55
C THR A 82 11.94 -7.70 -6.24
N HIS A 83 11.35 -6.78 -5.46
CA HIS A 83 11.92 -6.38 -4.16
C HIS A 83 11.84 -7.48 -3.11
N GLN A 84 10.84 -8.37 -3.19
CA GLN A 84 10.72 -9.52 -2.29
C GLN A 84 11.81 -10.55 -2.60
N ALA A 85 11.94 -10.94 -3.87
CA ALA A 85 12.98 -11.88 -4.30
C ALA A 85 14.37 -11.39 -3.91
N GLN A 86 14.70 -10.14 -4.22
CA GLN A 86 15.99 -9.52 -3.86
C GLN A 86 16.23 -9.52 -2.34
N SER A 87 15.21 -9.17 -1.54
CA SER A 87 15.34 -9.18 -0.09
C SER A 87 15.54 -10.59 0.48
N ILE A 88 14.87 -11.58 -0.10
CA ILE A 88 14.97 -12.97 0.34
C ILE A 88 16.36 -13.51 -0.01
N GLU A 89 16.83 -13.30 -1.24
CA GLU A 89 18.16 -13.74 -1.67
C GLU A 89 19.28 -13.17 -0.79
N ALA A 90 19.23 -11.87 -0.51
CA ALA A 90 20.21 -11.22 0.36
C ALA A 90 20.15 -11.76 1.80
N ALA A 91 18.94 -11.94 2.36
CA ALA A 91 18.78 -12.51 3.70
C ALA A 91 19.28 -13.97 3.78
N LEU A 92 19.03 -14.78 2.74
CA LEU A 92 19.53 -16.16 2.66
C LEU A 92 21.06 -16.22 2.49
N ALA A 93 21.66 -15.18 1.91
CA ALA A 93 23.11 -15.02 1.86
C ALA A 93 23.73 -14.55 3.20
N GLY A 94 22.90 -14.29 4.22
CA GLY A 94 23.35 -13.83 5.53
C GLY A 94 23.63 -12.32 5.60
N GLU A 95 23.08 -11.53 4.67
CA GLU A 95 23.26 -10.08 4.64
C GLU A 95 22.22 -9.34 5.49
N ASP A 96 22.65 -8.27 6.16
CA ASP A 96 21.76 -7.32 6.83
C ASP A 96 21.16 -6.34 5.81
N ILE A 97 19.82 -6.29 5.74
CA ILE A 97 19.12 -5.48 4.74
C ILE A 97 18.09 -4.53 5.33
N VAL A 98 17.88 -3.41 4.63
CA VAL A 98 16.79 -2.46 4.90
C VAL A 98 15.91 -2.36 3.66
N VAL A 99 14.65 -2.79 3.78
CA VAL A 99 13.70 -2.78 2.66
C VAL A 99 12.82 -1.54 2.73
N VAL A 100 12.99 -0.61 1.78
CA VAL A 100 12.20 0.62 1.68
C VAL A 100 11.13 0.46 0.60
N THR A 101 9.90 0.13 1.01
CA THR A 101 8.78 -0.01 0.08
C THR A 101 7.49 0.61 0.62
N PRO A 102 6.56 1.08 -0.23
CA PRO A 102 5.28 1.68 0.19
C PRO A 102 4.41 0.70 0.98
N THR A 103 3.53 1.18 1.86
CA THR A 103 2.53 0.34 2.53
C THR A 103 1.73 -0.49 1.52
N ALA A 104 1.31 -1.70 1.91
CA ALA A 104 0.65 -2.69 1.05
C ALA A 104 1.50 -3.28 -0.10
N SER A 105 2.82 -3.08 -0.11
CA SER A 105 3.76 -3.72 -1.06
C SER A 105 4.13 -5.18 -0.76
N GLY A 106 3.51 -5.79 0.26
CA GLY A 106 3.85 -7.15 0.71
C GLY A 106 5.20 -7.26 1.42
N LYS A 107 5.59 -6.28 2.24
CA LYS A 107 6.82 -6.29 3.05
C LYS A 107 6.93 -7.51 3.97
N THR A 108 5.80 -8.03 4.42
CA THR A 108 5.76 -9.17 5.33
C THR A 108 6.47 -10.40 4.77
N ILE A 109 6.33 -10.64 3.46
CA ILE A 109 7.02 -11.73 2.76
C ILE A 109 8.55 -11.57 2.84
N CYS A 110 9.06 -10.33 2.75
CA CYS A 110 10.50 -10.05 2.76
C CYS A 110 11.21 -10.56 4.02
N PHE A 111 10.55 -10.51 5.19
CA PHE A 111 11.14 -10.96 6.44
C PHE A 111 10.62 -12.32 6.92
N ASN A 112 9.39 -12.71 6.58
CA ASN A 112 8.85 -14.01 7.01
C ASN A 112 9.47 -15.18 6.25
N VAL A 113 9.67 -15.04 4.94
CA VAL A 113 10.20 -16.16 4.13
C VAL A 113 11.60 -16.59 4.60
N PRO A 114 12.57 -15.67 4.82
CA PRO A 114 13.88 -16.06 5.35
C PRO A 114 13.81 -16.69 6.74
N VAL A 115 12.96 -16.18 7.64
CA VAL A 115 12.79 -16.74 8.99
C VAL A 115 12.22 -18.15 8.94
N VAL A 116 11.18 -18.38 8.14
CA VAL A 116 10.58 -19.73 8.00
C VAL A 116 11.56 -20.68 7.32
N GLN A 117 12.30 -20.24 6.30
CA GLN A 117 13.35 -21.03 5.65
C GLN A 117 14.41 -21.48 6.67
N GLU A 118 14.86 -20.58 7.53
CA GLU A 118 15.82 -20.87 8.58
C GLU A 118 15.26 -21.86 9.61
N ILE A 119 14.01 -21.71 10.05
CA ILE A 119 13.35 -22.66 10.97
C ILE A 119 13.19 -24.05 10.34
N LEU A 120 12.89 -24.12 9.03
CA LEU A 120 12.78 -25.40 8.30
C LEU A 120 14.13 -26.12 8.18
N THR A 121 15.22 -25.34 8.12
CA THR A 121 16.60 -25.85 7.99
C THR A 121 17.18 -26.23 9.36
N ASN A 122 16.92 -25.40 10.37
CA ASN A 122 17.34 -25.57 11.75
C ASN A 122 16.14 -25.32 12.70
N PRO A 123 15.48 -26.37 13.20
CA PRO A 123 14.33 -26.25 14.11
C PRO A 123 14.62 -25.53 15.43
N ASP A 124 15.89 -25.45 15.84
CA ASP A 124 16.30 -24.73 17.05
C ASP A 124 16.48 -23.22 16.83
N SER A 125 16.40 -22.75 15.57
CA SER A 125 16.50 -21.33 15.24
C SER A 125 15.35 -20.52 15.84
N ARG A 126 15.65 -19.25 16.16
CA ARG A 126 14.70 -18.30 16.75
C ARG A 126 14.84 -16.96 16.03
N ALA A 127 13.72 -16.25 15.92
CA ALA A 127 13.67 -14.92 15.33
C ALA A 127 12.98 -13.94 16.29
N LEU A 128 13.46 -12.70 16.32
CA LEU A 128 12.88 -11.61 17.10
C LEU A 128 12.26 -10.58 16.16
N TYR A 129 10.98 -10.31 16.35
CA TYR A 129 10.24 -9.33 15.58
C TYR A 129 9.97 -8.11 16.46
N LEU A 130 10.43 -6.94 16.00
CA LEU A 130 10.25 -5.68 16.71
C LEU A 130 9.31 -4.78 15.92
N PHE A 131 8.20 -4.41 16.56
CA PHE A 131 7.19 -3.52 16.00
C PHE A 131 7.01 -2.28 16.89
N PRO A 132 6.68 -1.11 16.31
CA PRO A 132 6.48 0.12 17.06
C PRO A 132 5.25 0.11 17.97
N THR A 133 4.27 -0.77 17.72
CA THR A 133 3.03 -0.85 18.52
C THR A 133 2.60 -2.30 18.75
N LYS A 134 1.91 -2.54 19.87
CA LYS A 134 1.33 -3.84 20.20
C LYS A 134 0.27 -4.29 19.20
N ALA A 135 -0.52 -3.34 18.69
CA ALA A 135 -1.55 -3.62 17.69
C ALA A 135 -0.92 -4.20 16.41
N LEU A 136 0.14 -3.57 15.90
CA LEU A 136 0.82 -4.07 14.71
C LEU A 136 1.49 -5.44 14.95
N ALA A 137 2.09 -5.63 16.13
CA ALA A 137 2.62 -6.94 16.51
C ALA A 137 1.53 -8.03 16.53
N GLN A 138 0.34 -7.70 17.05
CA GLN A 138 -0.80 -8.61 17.10
C GLN A 138 -1.33 -8.94 15.70
N ASP A 139 -1.42 -7.97 14.80
CA ASP A 139 -1.84 -8.18 13.42
C ASP A 139 -0.88 -9.13 12.70
N GLN A 140 0.43 -8.94 12.87
CA GLN A 140 1.46 -9.79 12.25
C GLN A 140 1.49 -11.20 12.86
N TYR A 141 1.21 -11.35 14.15
CA TYR A 141 1.07 -12.66 14.78
C TYR A 141 -0.09 -13.48 14.19
N GLN A 142 -1.24 -12.85 13.96
CA GLN A 142 -2.41 -13.52 13.36
C GLN A 142 -2.17 -13.93 11.90
N GLU A 143 -1.25 -13.27 11.19
CA GLU A 143 -0.90 -13.62 9.80
C GLU A 143 -0.01 -14.87 9.69
N LEU A 144 0.69 -15.20 10.79
CA LEU A 144 1.61 -16.32 10.92
C LEU A 144 0.97 -17.60 11.52
N HIS A 145 -0.14 -17.45 12.24
CA HIS A 145 -0.86 -18.54 12.94
C HIS A 145 -2.04 -19.07 12.11
#